data_AF-A0A059D395-F1
#
_entry.id   AF-A0A059D395-F1
#
_cell.length_a   1.000
_cell.length_b   1.000
_cell.length_c   1.000
_cell.angle_alpha   90.00
_cell.angle_beta   90.00
_cell.angle_gamma   90.00
#
_symmetry.space_group_name_H-M   'P 1'
#
loop_
_entity.id
_entity.type
_entity.pdbx_description
1 polymer ?
#
loop_
_entity_poly.entity_id
_entity_poly.type
_entity_poly.pdbx_seq_one_letter_code
_entity_poly.pdbx_strand_id
1 'polypeptide(L)'
;MDCKSTDTHGSISSVSSKRHHSQISTCKQGTLSNEELQALDDIELANVVIFGNKAFRPMQHQACKTSVAKQDCFVLTPTGDEFELPSTLKPGVTVVISLLLSLIQDQIITLTLKYGIPSTFLSSQQTAAQAAAVLQ
;
A
#
# COMPACT_ATOMS: atom_id res chain seq x y z
N MET A 1 36.01 -35.24 -18.59
CA MET A 1 34.61 -35.10 -18.13
C MET A 1 34.16 -33.75 -18.60
N ASP A 2 33.72 -33.75 -19.85
CA ASP A 2 33.45 -32.60 -20.68
C ASP A 2 31.94 -32.34 -20.61
N CYS A 3 31.54 -31.19 -20.09
CA CYS A 3 30.14 -30.75 -20.17
C CYS A 3 30.05 -29.68 -21.26
N LYS A 4 29.48 -30.10 -22.38
CA LYS A 4 29.28 -29.38 -23.63
C LYS A 4 27.99 -28.56 -23.55
N SER A 5 28.06 -27.29 -23.95
CA SER A 5 26.91 -26.39 -24.10
C SER A 5 25.98 -26.81 -25.24
N THR A 6 24.69 -26.53 -25.08
CA THR A 6 23.74 -26.41 -26.20
C THR A 6 22.90 -25.16 -26.01
N ASP A 7 23.23 -24.14 -26.81
CA ASP A 7 22.50 -22.91 -27.02
C ASP A 7 21.17 -23.15 -27.72
N THR A 8 20.10 -22.45 -27.30
CA THR A 8 18.95 -22.21 -28.17
C THR A 8 18.82 -20.72 -28.40
N HIS A 9 19.03 -20.33 -29.65
CA HIS A 9 18.93 -18.97 -30.16
C HIS A 9 17.50 -18.43 -30.09
N GLY A 10 17.36 -17.23 -29.53
CA GLY A 10 16.18 -16.37 -29.62
C GLY A 10 16.60 -14.92 -29.44
N SER A 11 17.14 -14.32 -30.51
CA SER A 11 17.38 -12.87 -30.66
C SER A 11 16.02 -12.14 -30.79
N ILE A 12 15.74 -10.87 -30.47
CA ILE A 12 16.47 -9.60 -30.29
C ILE A 12 15.57 -8.70 -29.41
N SER A 13 16.14 -7.96 -28.45
CA SER A 13 16.16 -6.48 -28.45
C SER A 13 16.59 -5.91 -27.11
N SER A 14 17.69 -5.18 -27.18
CA SER A 14 18.20 -4.29 -26.16
C SER A 14 17.22 -3.14 -25.93
N VAL A 15 16.65 -3.04 -24.73
CA VAL A 15 16.24 -1.75 -24.17
C VAL A 15 16.88 -1.62 -22.81
N SER A 16 18.02 -0.95 -22.83
CA SER A 16 18.58 -0.28 -21.67
C SER A 16 17.59 0.79 -21.21
N SER A 17 17.05 0.66 -19.99
CA SER A 17 16.41 1.76 -19.28
C SER A 17 16.58 1.55 -17.79
N LYS A 18 17.72 2.08 -17.34
CA LYS A 18 18.00 2.70 -16.03
C LYS A 18 17.07 2.29 -14.89
N ARG A 19 17.60 1.42 -14.02
CA ARG A 19 17.19 1.30 -12.61
C ARG A 19 17.21 2.69 -11.98
N HIS A 20 16.04 3.25 -11.69
CA HIS A 20 15.90 4.28 -10.67
C HIS A 20 15.39 3.60 -9.39
N HIS A 21 16.26 2.77 -8.81
CA HIS A 21 16.20 2.52 -7.37
C HIS A 21 16.84 3.76 -6.74
N SER A 22 16.03 4.76 -6.37
CA SER A 22 16.53 5.77 -5.44
C SER A 22 16.66 5.09 -4.09
N GLN A 23 17.87 4.65 -3.77
CA GLN A 23 18.24 4.34 -2.39
C GLN A 23 18.14 5.66 -1.62
N ILE A 24 17.02 5.89 -0.95
CA ILE A 24 16.97 6.88 0.13
C ILE A 24 17.68 6.24 1.33
N SER A 25 19.00 6.27 1.26
CA SER A 25 19.88 6.05 2.38
C SER A 25 20.14 7.39 3.05
N THR A 26 19.39 7.73 4.10
CA THR A 26 19.90 8.61 5.17
C THR A 26 19.06 8.50 6.44
N CYS A 27 19.69 7.91 7.45
CA CYS A 27 19.42 8.17 8.86
C CYS A 27 19.73 9.65 9.15
N LYS A 28 18.71 10.53 9.24
CA LYS A 28 18.72 11.80 10.01
C LYS A 28 17.28 12.16 10.44
N GLN A 29 17.10 12.59 11.69
CA GLN A 29 15.88 13.30 12.10
C GLN A 29 15.80 14.61 11.30
N GLY A 30 14.87 14.72 10.35
CA GLY A 30 14.64 15.93 9.58
C GLY A 30 13.23 15.91 9.01
N THR A 31 12.51 17.00 9.21
CA THR A 31 11.30 17.33 8.43
C THR A 31 11.70 17.37 6.95
N LEU A 32 10.96 16.67 6.07
CA LEU A 32 11.20 16.72 4.63
C LEU A 32 11.14 18.17 4.14
N SER A 33 12.09 18.58 3.31
CA SER A 33 12.10 19.93 2.75
C SER A 33 10.98 20.09 1.71
N ASN A 34 10.60 21.34 1.40
CA ASN A 34 9.50 21.59 0.46
C ASN A 34 9.81 21.03 -0.94
N GLU A 35 11.08 21.08 -1.33
CA GLU A 35 11.59 20.59 -2.61
C GLU A 35 11.52 19.06 -2.70
N GLU A 36 11.75 18.35 -1.58
CA GLU A 36 11.62 16.90 -1.51
C GLU A 36 10.16 16.46 -1.65
N LEU A 37 9.22 17.19 -1.04
CA LEU A 37 7.79 16.90 -1.13
C LEU A 37 7.23 17.09 -2.55
N GLN A 38 7.75 18.04 -3.32
CA GLN A 38 7.34 18.28 -4.71
C GLN A 38 7.83 17.20 -5.69
N ALA A 39 8.83 16.41 -5.30
CA ALA A 39 9.40 15.35 -6.14
C ALA A 39 8.73 13.98 -5.94
N LEU A 40 7.92 13.83 -4.89
CA LEU A 40 7.21 12.59 -4.57
C LEU A 40 6.06 12.35 -5.55
N ASP A 41 5.79 11.08 -5.85
CA ASP A 41 4.55 10.72 -6.53
C ASP A 41 3.34 10.82 -5.57
N ASP A 42 2.11 10.83 -6.11
CA ASP A 42 0.89 10.97 -5.30
C ASP A 42 0.77 9.88 -4.21
N ILE A 43 1.32 8.70 -4.46
CA ILE A 43 1.28 7.54 -3.57
C ILE A 43 2.22 7.75 -2.38
N GLU A 44 3.44 8.22 -2.65
CA GLU A 44 4.45 8.61 -1.65
C GLU A 44 4.00 9.81 -0.84
N LEU A 45 3.42 10.82 -1.50
CA LEU A 45 2.89 11.99 -0.82
C LEU A 45 1.78 11.60 0.16
N ALA A 46 0.84 10.74 -0.25
CA ALA A 46 -0.21 10.25 0.64
C ALA A 46 0.35 9.46 1.85
N ASN A 47 1.39 8.65 1.64
CA ASN A 47 2.05 7.90 2.72
C ASN A 47 2.68 8.82 3.77
N VAL A 48 3.29 9.92 3.32
CA VAL A 48 3.89 10.91 4.22
C VAL A 48 2.80 11.75 4.90
N VAL A 49 1.85 12.28 4.14
CA VAL A 49 0.87 13.27 4.64
C VAL A 49 -0.22 12.63 5.50
N ILE A 50 -0.74 11.47 5.10
CA ILE A 50 -1.86 10.81 5.79
C ILE A 50 -1.33 9.91 6.91
N PHE A 51 -0.32 9.09 6.59
CA PHE A 51 0.16 8.05 7.50
C PHE A 51 1.41 8.46 8.31
N GLY A 52 2.07 9.57 7.97
CA GLY A 52 3.27 10.05 8.66
C GLY A 52 4.50 9.16 8.45
N ASN A 53 4.46 8.26 7.46
CA ASN A 53 5.55 7.33 7.20
C ASN A 53 6.65 8.01 6.38
N LYS A 54 7.92 7.73 6.69
CA LYS A 54 9.06 8.32 5.97
C LYS A 54 9.24 7.76 4.56
N ALA A 55 8.97 6.47 4.40
CA ALA A 55 9.11 5.75 3.14
C ALA A 55 8.24 4.49 3.17
N PHE A 56 7.96 3.94 1.99
CA PHE A 56 7.32 2.64 1.88
C PHE A 56 8.27 1.50 2.30
N ARG A 57 7.69 0.44 2.85
CA ARG A 57 8.39 -0.84 2.96
C ARG A 57 8.59 -1.45 1.57
N PRO A 58 9.57 -2.36 1.39
CA PRO A 58 9.79 -3.03 0.11
C PRO A 58 8.50 -3.62 -0.44
N MET A 59 8.28 -3.47 -1.75
CA MET A 59 7.10 -3.94 -2.49
C MET A 59 5.74 -3.29 -2.14
N GLN A 60 5.61 -2.60 -1.01
CA GLN A 60 4.36 -1.95 -0.61
C GLN A 60 3.93 -0.85 -1.59
N HIS A 61 4.89 -0.04 -2.06
CA HIS A 61 4.64 0.99 -3.08
C HIS A 61 4.12 0.38 -4.39
N GLN A 62 4.77 -0.69 -4.86
CA GLN A 62 4.38 -1.39 -6.09
C GLN A 62 2.98 -1.99 -5.97
N ALA A 63 2.65 -2.59 -4.83
CA ALA A 63 1.30 -3.12 -4.58
C ALA A 63 0.26 -2.00 -4.59
N CYS A 64 0.55 -0.84 -3.97
CA CYS A 64 -0.34 0.32 -4.00
C CYS A 64 -0.56 0.80 -5.44
N LYS A 65 0.52 0.91 -6.21
CA LYS A 65 0.45 1.32 -7.62
C LYS A 65 -0.41 0.38 -8.47
N THR A 66 -0.26 -0.93 -8.30
CA THR A 66 -1.10 -1.94 -8.98
C THR A 66 -2.57 -1.80 -8.58
N SER A 67 -2.86 -1.63 -7.28
CA SER A 67 -4.23 -1.40 -6.79
C SER A 67 -4.83 -0.10 -7.33
N VAL A 68 -4.05 0.99 -7.39
CA VAL A 68 -4.46 2.27 -7.98
C VAL A 68 -4.68 2.13 -9.50
N ALA A 69 -3.95 1.27 -10.18
CA ALA A 69 -4.18 0.92 -11.58
C ALA A 69 -5.42 0.05 -11.82
N LYS A 70 -6.18 -0.33 -10.77
CA LYS A 70 -7.34 -1.25 -10.83
C LYS A 70 -6.95 -2.64 -11.35
N GLN A 71 -5.73 -3.07 -11.06
CA GLN A 71 -5.24 -4.41 -11.38
C GLN A 71 -5.33 -5.29 -10.12
N ASP A 72 -5.65 -6.57 -10.33
CA ASP A 72 -5.67 -7.55 -9.26
C ASP A 72 -4.24 -7.77 -8.74
N CYS A 73 -4.10 -7.78 -7.42
CA CYS A 73 -2.81 -7.91 -6.77
C CYS A 73 -2.92 -8.91 -5.61
N PHE A 74 -1.96 -9.84 -5.56
CA PHE A 74 -1.76 -10.70 -4.41
C PHE A 74 -0.51 -10.22 -3.65
N VAL A 75 -0.69 -9.85 -2.40
CA VAL A 75 0.37 -9.31 -1.54
C VAL A 75 0.67 -10.31 -0.45
N LEU A 76 1.94 -10.73 -0.37
CA LEU A 76 2.45 -11.57 0.71
C LEU A 76 3.35 -10.71 1.60
N THR A 77 2.89 -10.43 2.80
CA THR A 77 3.64 -9.66 3.80
C THR A 77 3.74 -10.44 5.11
N PRO A 78 4.79 -10.18 5.92
CA PRO A 78 4.82 -10.64 7.30
C PRO A 78 3.63 -10.10 8.10
N THR A 79 3.22 -10.82 9.14
CA THR A 79 2.14 -10.38 10.03
C THR A 79 2.43 -9.00 10.61
N GLY A 80 1.45 -8.09 10.52
CA GLY A 80 1.56 -6.71 11.03
C GLY A 80 1.93 -5.66 9.98
N ASP A 81 2.19 -6.05 8.73
CA ASP A 81 2.29 -5.13 7.61
C ASP A 81 0.91 -4.93 6.97
N GLU A 82 0.18 -3.95 7.50
CA GLU A 82 -1.18 -3.59 7.08
C GLU A 82 -1.17 -2.79 5.76
N PHE A 83 -2.10 -3.12 4.86
CA PHE A 83 -2.15 -2.62 3.49
C PHE A 83 -3.41 -1.76 3.23
N GLU A 84 -3.59 -0.71 4.04
CA GLU A 84 -4.80 0.13 4.02
C GLU A 84 -4.65 1.39 3.17
N LEU A 85 -3.41 1.79 2.86
CA LEU A 85 -3.07 3.00 2.10
C LEU A 85 -3.78 3.14 0.72
N PRO A 86 -4.02 2.07 -0.07
CA PRO A 86 -4.73 2.23 -1.33
C PRO A 86 -6.14 2.80 -1.20
N SER A 87 -6.77 2.68 -0.03
CA SER A 87 -8.14 3.16 0.21
C SER A 87 -8.25 4.68 0.21
N THR A 88 -7.19 5.41 0.53
CA THR A 88 -7.19 6.88 0.61
C THR A 88 -6.80 7.55 -0.71
N LEU A 89 -6.29 6.76 -1.67
CA LEU A 89 -5.78 7.26 -2.95
C LEU A 89 -6.84 7.38 -4.04
N LYS A 90 -8.03 6.82 -3.82
CA LYS A 90 -9.12 6.84 -4.79
C LYS A 90 -10.41 7.37 -4.18
N PRO A 91 -11.18 8.17 -4.94
CA PRO A 91 -12.54 8.50 -4.54
C PRO A 91 -13.39 7.23 -4.54
N GLY A 92 -14.19 7.05 -3.50
CA GLY A 92 -15.10 5.92 -3.35
C GLY A 92 -14.95 5.23 -2.00
N VAL A 93 -15.42 3.98 -1.92
CA VAL A 93 -15.38 3.15 -0.73
C VAL A 93 -14.54 1.91 -1.01
N THR A 94 -13.57 1.62 -0.14
CA THR A 94 -12.83 0.35 -0.15
C THR A 94 -13.47 -0.62 0.84
N VAL A 95 -13.81 -1.81 0.35
CA VAL A 95 -14.36 -2.88 1.18
C VAL A 95 -13.25 -3.84 1.56
N VAL A 96 -13.04 -4.03 2.86
CA VAL A 96 -12.07 -4.99 3.42
C VAL A 96 -12.85 -6.12 4.07
N ILE A 97 -12.52 -7.36 3.70
CA ILE A 97 -13.12 -8.57 4.28
C ILE A 97 -12.09 -9.20 5.22
N SER A 98 -12.45 -9.37 6.49
CA SER A 98 -11.60 -10.00 7.50
C SER A 98 -12.41 -11.03 8.28
N LEU A 99 -11.74 -12.12 8.68
CA LEU A 99 -12.35 -13.24 9.40
C LEU A 99 -12.48 -12.98 10.91
N LEU A 100 -11.65 -12.10 11.47
CA LEU A 100 -11.55 -11.90 12.91
C LEU A 100 -12.10 -10.52 13.27
N LEU A 101 -13.16 -10.50 14.08
CA LEU A 101 -13.77 -9.24 14.53
C LEU A 101 -12.80 -8.38 15.34
N SER A 102 -11.93 -8.99 16.16
CA SER A 102 -10.89 -8.27 16.89
C SER A 102 -9.96 -7.51 15.96
N LEU A 103 -9.52 -8.15 14.86
CA LEU A 103 -8.65 -7.52 13.87
C LEU A 103 -9.35 -6.36 13.15
N ILE A 104 -10.62 -6.54 12.82
CA ILE A 104 -11.44 -5.47 12.23
C ILE A 104 -11.51 -4.27 13.17
N GLN A 105 -11.79 -4.51 14.45
CA GLN A 105 -11.91 -3.44 15.44
C GLN A 105 -10.59 -2.68 15.62
N ASP A 106 -9.46 -3.39 15.71
CA ASP A 106 -8.13 -2.77 15.84
C ASP A 106 -7.79 -1.89 14.63
N GLN A 107 -8.13 -2.35 13.42
CA GLN A 107 -7.93 -1.57 12.19
C GLN A 107 -8.81 -0.33 12.14
N ILE A 108 -10.11 -0.45 12.46
CA ILE A 108 -11.03 0.70 12.46
C ILE A 108 -10.61 1.75 13.49
N ILE A 109 -10.21 1.32 14.69
CA ILE A 109 -9.71 2.22 15.74
C ILE A 109 -8.44 2.92 15.26
N THR A 110 -7.51 2.19 14.65
CA THR A 110 -6.26 2.76 14.12
C THR A 110 -6.55 3.79 13.01
N LEU A 111 -7.35 3.43 12.01
CA LEU A 111 -7.70 4.31 10.90
C LEU A 111 -8.42 5.58 11.37
N THR A 112 -9.40 5.44 12.27
CA THR A 112 -10.22 6.56 12.73
C THR A 112 -9.48 7.45 13.72
N LEU A 113 -8.87 6.87 14.76
CA LEU A 113 -8.28 7.64 15.85
C LEU A 113 -6.88 8.16 15.52
N LYS A 114 -6.06 7.35 14.82
CA LYS A 114 -4.66 7.71 14.55
C LYS A 114 -4.51 8.50 13.26
N TYR A 115 -5.23 8.10 12.21
CA TYR A 115 -5.09 8.68 10.87
C TYR A 115 -6.25 9.60 10.47
N GLY A 116 -7.32 9.66 11.27
CA GLY A 116 -8.49 10.50 10.97
C GLY A 116 -9.25 10.05 9.72
N ILE A 117 -9.08 8.80 9.28
CA ILE A 117 -9.71 8.25 8.08
C ILE A 117 -11.09 7.70 8.47
N PRO A 118 -12.19 8.23 7.92
CA PRO A 118 -13.53 7.71 8.18
C PRO A 118 -13.62 6.23 7.77
N SER A 119 -13.76 5.36 8.77
CA SER A 119 -13.80 3.91 8.59
C SER A 119 -14.88 3.32 9.47
N THR A 120 -15.55 2.29 8.98
CA THR A 120 -16.58 1.56 9.73
C THR A 120 -16.59 0.09 9.35
N PHE A 121 -17.28 -0.74 10.12
CA PHE A 121 -17.37 -2.18 9.88
C PHE A 121 -18.80 -2.69 10.00
N LEU A 122 -19.05 -3.81 9.32
CA LEU A 122 -20.28 -4.58 9.44
C LEU A 122 -19.99 -5.94 10.08
N SER A 123 -20.78 -6.32 11.09
CA SER A 123 -20.69 -7.66 11.69
C SER A 123 -22.06 -8.20 12.08
N SER A 124 -22.17 -9.52 12.22
CA SER A 124 -23.40 -10.19 12.67
C SER A 124 -23.81 -9.86 14.11
N GLN A 125 -22.92 -9.23 14.89
CA GLN A 125 -23.20 -8.83 16.28
C GLN A 125 -23.83 -7.44 16.38
N GLN A 126 -23.89 -6.68 15.28
CA GLN A 126 -24.55 -5.38 15.25
C GLN A 126 -26.07 -5.52 15.18
N THR A 127 -26.78 -4.61 15.85
CA THR A 127 -28.23 -4.46 15.68
C THR A 127 -28.57 -3.97 14.27
N ALA A 128 -29.81 -4.20 13.82
CA ALA A 128 -30.27 -3.72 12.52
C ALA A 128 -30.12 -2.20 12.36
N ALA A 129 -30.34 -1.44 13.44
CA ALA A 129 -30.17 0.02 13.45
C ALA A 129 -28.70 0.43 13.24
N GLN A 130 -27.75 -0.25 13.89
CA GLN A 130 -26.32 0.02 13.72
C GLN A 130 -25.85 -0.34 12.30
N ALA A 131 -26.28 -1.48 11.76
CA ALA A 131 -25.93 -1.87 10.40
C ALA A 131 -26.51 -0.90 9.36
N ALA A 132 -27.75 -0.41 9.57
CA ALA A 132 -28.35 0.59 8.69
C ALA A 132 -27.58 1.91 8.68
N ALA A 133 -27.06 2.35 9.83
CA ALA A 133 -26.26 3.58 9.92
C ALA A 133 -24.93 3.52 9.14
N VAL A 134 -24.41 2.31 8.88
CA VAL A 134 -23.19 2.10 8.08
C VAL A 134 -23.45 2.19 6.57
N LEU A 135 -24.68 1.93 6.13
CA LEU A 135 -25.06 1.88 4.72
C LEU A 135 -25.69 3.17 4.18
N GLN A 136 -25.83 4.20 5.03
CA GLN A 136 -26.40 5.51 4.68
C GLN A 136 -25.32 6.47 4.16
#